data_AF-Q5AJ63-F1
#
_entry.id   AF-Q5AJ63-F1
#
_cell.length_a   1.000
_cell.length_b   1.000
_cell.length_c   1.000
_cell.angle_alpha   90.00
_cell.angle_beta   90.00
_cell.angle_gamma   90.00
#
_symmetry.space_group_name_H-M   'P 1'
#
loop_
_entity.id
_entity.type
_entity.pdbx_description
1 polymer ?
#
loop_
_entity_poly.entity_id
_entity_poly.type
_entity_poly.pdbx_seq_one_letter_code
_entity_poly.pdbx_strand_id
1 'polypeptide(L)'
;MEIFINKIYPFFPVIEISDNKDSLNKFPPLLLNAIFLVASRCLPQNDNKDNNNNNNQPIRERCQELFERCKLLELCENNKIALIQSFLLMSIHEEGINGSSLSKEYITRACNLCGDLGITTLSGSNGTAVQDTQHRVYKKLYYDKSILIRLFWISYACDILSASTHAREVYYNMNDVFIDDVPKEFPELIKFVELSTLLYRTLGSHYRPHKGRIIDEKLFTDIQNWNSLVDHPWLKLLYSYICMINLRCEVDPITLDPQLINSLQIQFDNVANIDPFWFKFHIVGVHSLLHVTSLLNLLGNNDENLDTNNKIKTRLEDLKEIWWLAASGLKLFGK
;
A
#
# COMPACT_ATOMS: atom_id res chain seq x y z
N MET A 1 -17.34 -2.21 -7.95
CA MET A 1 -16.89 -3.59 -7.68
C MET A 1 -15.85 -4.06 -8.68
N GLU A 2 -16.10 -3.93 -9.99
CA GLU A 2 -15.15 -4.39 -11.03
C GLU A 2 -13.74 -3.81 -10.88
N ILE A 3 -13.60 -2.51 -10.57
CA ILE A 3 -12.30 -1.90 -10.29
C ILE A 3 -11.59 -2.59 -9.13
N PHE A 4 -12.32 -2.93 -8.05
CA PHE A 4 -11.73 -3.65 -6.92
C PHE A 4 -11.23 -5.02 -7.34
N ILE A 5 -12.09 -5.84 -7.96
CA ILE A 5 -11.74 -7.21 -8.38
C ILE A 5 -10.57 -7.22 -9.37
N ASN A 6 -10.58 -6.32 -10.36
CA ASN A 6 -9.63 -6.39 -11.46
C ASN A 6 -8.30 -5.69 -11.19
N LYS A 7 -8.25 -4.73 -10.24
CA LYS A 7 -7.08 -3.87 -10.03
C LYS A 7 -6.53 -3.92 -8.61
N ILE A 8 -7.39 -4.04 -7.60
CA ILE A 8 -7.00 -3.93 -6.19
C ILE A 8 -6.84 -5.33 -5.58
N TYR A 9 -7.79 -6.22 -5.83
CA TYR A 9 -7.86 -7.57 -5.29
C TYR A 9 -6.60 -8.42 -5.53
N PRO A 10 -5.89 -8.34 -6.68
CA PRO A 10 -4.66 -9.11 -6.86
C PRO A 10 -3.61 -8.82 -5.77
N PHE A 11 -3.54 -7.58 -5.27
CA PHE A 11 -2.60 -7.17 -4.21
C PHE A 11 -3.23 -7.14 -2.82
N PHE A 12 -4.55 -6.92 -2.75
CA PHE A 12 -5.34 -6.93 -1.53
C PHE A 12 -6.45 -7.99 -1.60
N PRO A 13 -6.11 -9.29 -1.66
CA PRO A 13 -7.09 -10.36 -1.70
C PRO A 13 -7.70 -10.62 -0.31
N VAL A 14 -8.31 -9.58 0.28
CA VAL A 14 -8.87 -9.59 1.64
C VAL A 14 -10.25 -10.24 1.70
N ILE A 15 -10.83 -10.68 0.58
CA ILE A 15 -12.15 -11.33 0.54
C ILE A 15 -12.09 -12.67 -0.20
N GLU A 16 -13.06 -13.53 0.07
CA GLU A 16 -13.37 -14.67 -0.78
C GLU A 16 -14.30 -14.22 -1.90
N ILE A 17 -13.81 -14.29 -3.15
CA ILE A 17 -14.64 -14.06 -4.33
C ILE A 17 -15.28 -15.40 -4.67
N SER A 18 -16.56 -15.56 -4.35
CA SER A 18 -17.37 -16.63 -4.94
C SER A 18 -17.89 -16.18 -6.30
N ASP A 19 -17.92 -17.07 -7.28
CA ASP A 19 -18.38 -16.78 -8.65
C ASP A 19 -19.80 -16.16 -8.73
N ASN A 20 -20.61 -16.30 -7.68
CA ASN A 20 -21.95 -15.76 -7.61
C ASN A 20 -21.94 -14.27 -7.25
N LYS A 21 -22.39 -13.41 -8.18
CA LYS A 21 -22.59 -11.95 -7.98
C LYS A 21 -23.49 -11.63 -6.76
N ASP A 22 -24.36 -12.54 -6.36
CA ASP A 22 -25.22 -12.42 -5.16
C ASP A 22 -24.44 -12.40 -3.83
N SER A 23 -23.14 -12.69 -3.87
CA SER A 23 -22.26 -12.65 -2.69
C SER A 23 -22.14 -11.26 -2.07
N LEU A 24 -22.40 -10.18 -2.83
CA LEU A 24 -22.29 -8.81 -2.31
C LEU A 24 -23.19 -8.55 -1.09
N ASN A 25 -24.40 -9.10 -1.09
CA ASN A 25 -25.35 -8.95 0.02
C ASN A 25 -24.95 -9.71 1.28
N LYS A 26 -23.91 -10.56 1.21
CA LYS A 26 -23.38 -11.31 2.35
C LYS A 26 -22.23 -10.59 3.06
N PHE A 27 -21.61 -9.60 2.40
CA PHE A 27 -20.53 -8.85 3.03
C PHE A 27 -21.10 -7.90 4.09
N PRO A 28 -20.44 -7.79 5.26
CA PRO A 28 -20.81 -6.81 6.25
C PRO A 28 -20.81 -5.39 5.65
N PRO A 29 -21.74 -4.50 6.05
CA PRO A 29 -21.83 -3.15 5.50
C PRO A 29 -20.53 -2.37 5.60
N LEU A 30 -19.76 -2.55 6.69
CA LEU A 30 -18.45 -1.93 6.87
C LEU A 30 -17.50 -2.32 5.73
N LEU A 31 -17.35 -3.63 5.49
CA LEU A 31 -16.47 -4.17 4.46
C LEU A 31 -16.89 -3.69 3.07
N LEU A 32 -18.19 -3.67 2.78
CA LEU A 32 -18.70 -3.19 1.49
C LEU A 32 -18.36 -1.70 1.27
N ASN A 33 -18.50 -0.86 2.30
CA ASN A 33 -18.11 0.56 2.21
C ASN A 33 -16.59 0.71 2.07
N ALA A 34 -15.79 -0.11 2.75
CA ALA A 34 -14.33 -0.09 2.61
C ALA A 34 -13.88 -0.50 1.20
N ILE A 35 -14.51 -1.51 0.60
CA ILE A 35 -14.28 -1.90 -0.81
C ILE A 35 -14.61 -0.74 -1.75
N PHE A 36 -15.76 -0.08 -1.54
CA PHE A 36 -16.15 1.07 -2.35
C PHE A 36 -15.25 2.28 -2.14
N LEU A 37 -14.73 2.50 -0.93
CA LEU A 37 -13.78 3.58 -0.63
C LEU A 37 -12.53 3.46 -1.49
N VAL A 38 -11.87 2.30 -1.47
CA VAL A 38 -10.63 2.08 -2.23
C VAL A 38 -10.91 2.12 -3.73
N ALA A 39 -12.01 1.50 -4.18
CA ALA A 39 -12.38 1.51 -5.59
C ALA A 39 -12.73 2.90 -6.12
N SER A 40 -13.38 3.75 -5.30
CA SER A 40 -13.79 5.11 -5.70
C SER A 40 -12.59 6.00 -5.99
N ARG A 41 -11.47 5.81 -5.28
CA ARG A 41 -10.23 6.53 -5.55
C ARG A 41 -9.65 6.24 -6.94
N CYS A 42 -9.84 5.02 -7.41
CA CYS A 42 -9.34 4.55 -8.70
C CYS A 42 -10.32 4.77 -9.86
N LEU A 43 -11.42 5.49 -9.64
CA LEU A 43 -12.34 5.83 -10.73
C LEU A 43 -11.64 6.73 -11.76
N PRO A 44 -11.89 6.52 -13.07
CA PRO A 44 -11.45 7.46 -14.07
C PRO A 44 -12.08 8.83 -13.75
N GLN A 45 -11.25 9.87 -13.75
CA GLN A 45 -11.76 11.23 -13.85
C GLN A 45 -12.25 11.34 -15.29
N ASN A 46 -13.51 10.96 -15.55
CA ASN A 46 -14.11 11.32 -16.81
C ASN A 46 -14.02 12.85 -16.89
N ASP A 47 -13.50 13.34 -18.01
CA ASP A 47 -13.62 14.73 -18.43
C ASP A 47 -15.11 15.09 -18.40
N ASN A 48 -15.59 15.48 -17.23
CA ASN A 48 -16.99 15.72 -16.89
C ASN A 48 -17.40 17.08 -17.46
N LYS A 49 -17.22 17.24 -18.77
CA LYS A 49 -17.89 18.27 -19.57
C LYS A 49 -19.23 17.76 -20.13
N ASP A 50 -19.42 16.45 -20.32
CA ASP A 50 -20.52 16.00 -21.21
C ASP A 50 -21.57 15.07 -20.60
N ASN A 51 -21.55 14.75 -19.30
CA ASN A 51 -22.61 13.92 -18.71
C ASN A 51 -23.40 14.66 -17.62
N ASN A 52 -24.62 15.04 -18.01
CA ASN A 52 -25.75 15.57 -17.22
C ASN A 52 -26.23 14.63 -16.08
N ASN A 53 -25.37 13.79 -15.53
CA ASN A 53 -25.68 13.04 -14.33
C ASN A 53 -25.22 13.86 -13.13
N ASN A 54 -26.19 14.28 -12.31
CA ASN A 54 -26.07 15.04 -11.06
C ASN A 54 -25.16 14.41 -9.96
N ASN A 55 -24.32 13.44 -10.29
CA ASN A 55 -23.45 12.71 -9.37
C ASN A 55 -21.95 12.99 -9.59
N ASN A 56 -21.60 14.11 -10.23
CA ASN A 56 -20.20 14.52 -10.39
C ASN A 56 -19.64 15.15 -9.10
N GLN A 57 -19.78 14.45 -7.97
CA GLN A 57 -19.04 14.78 -6.76
C GLN A 57 -17.55 14.53 -7.02
N PRO A 58 -16.64 15.45 -6.64
CA PRO A 58 -15.21 15.23 -6.77
C PRO A 58 -14.79 13.99 -5.98
N ILE A 59 -13.84 13.21 -6.53
CA ILE A 59 -13.40 11.92 -5.99
C ILE A 59 -13.05 12.02 -4.49
N ARG A 60 -12.41 13.12 -4.07
CA ARG A 60 -12.06 13.37 -2.66
C ARG A 60 -13.28 13.47 -1.75
N GLU A 61 -14.33 14.20 -2.14
CA GLU A 61 -15.57 14.30 -1.37
C GLU A 61 -16.27 12.94 -1.26
N ARG A 62 -16.33 12.19 -2.37
CA ARG A 62 -16.92 10.86 -2.38
C ARG A 62 -16.17 9.87 -1.47
N CYS A 63 -14.84 9.89 -1.54
CA CYS A 63 -14.00 9.08 -0.65
C CYS A 63 -14.19 9.51 0.82
N GLN A 64 -14.28 10.80 1.11
CA GLN A 64 -14.52 11.30 2.47
C GLN A 64 -15.88 10.84 3.00
N GLU A 65 -16.93 10.90 2.19
CA GLU A 65 -18.27 10.41 2.57
C GLU A 65 -18.26 8.92 2.91
N LEU A 66 -17.63 8.10 2.06
CA LEU A 66 -17.48 6.66 2.29
C LEU A 66 -16.64 6.37 3.53
N PHE A 67 -15.59 7.15 3.76
CA PHE A 67 -14.72 7.01 4.93
C PHE A 67 -15.45 7.31 6.24
N GLU A 68 -16.24 8.40 6.29
CA GLU A 68 -17.06 8.72 7.46
C GLU A 68 -18.14 7.65 7.73
N ARG A 69 -18.73 7.07 6.67
CA ARG A 69 -19.62 5.91 6.81
C ARG A 69 -18.92 4.71 7.42
N CYS A 70 -17.70 4.39 6.96
CA CYS A 70 -16.92 3.31 7.55
C CYS A 70 -16.67 3.53 9.04
N LYS A 71 -16.27 4.73 9.48
CA LYS A 71 -16.09 5.04 10.90
C LYS A 71 -17.34 4.78 11.74
N LEU A 72 -18.52 5.14 11.23
CA LEU A 72 -19.78 4.89 11.93
C LEU A 72 -20.12 3.40 11.99
N LEU A 73 -19.91 2.67 10.88
CA LEU A 73 -20.18 1.23 10.79
C LEU A 73 -19.21 0.40 11.64
N GLU A 74 -17.98 0.88 11.81
CA GLU A 74 -16.97 0.28 12.68
C GLU A 74 -17.46 0.14 14.12
N LEU A 75 -18.22 1.12 14.64
CA LEU A 75 -18.78 1.09 16.00
C LEU A 75 -19.79 -0.03 16.23
N CYS A 76 -20.36 -0.58 15.14
CA CYS A 76 -21.37 -1.62 15.18
C CYS A 76 -20.86 -2.99 14.73
N GLU A 77 -19.62 -3.08 14.21
CA GLU A 77 -19.06 -4.31 13.69
C GLU A 77 -18.40 -5.12 14.81
N ASN A 78 -18.94 -6.32 15.06
CA ASN A 78 -18.42 -7.23 16.08
C ASN A 78 -17.48 -8.30 15.50
N ASN A 79 -17.56 -8.54 14.18
CA ASN A 79 -16.77 -9.56 13.53
C ASN A 79 -15.32 -9.10 13.35
N LYS A 80 -14.40 -9.65 14.15
CA LYS A 80 -12.98 -9.31 14.12
C LYS A 80 -12.32 -9.53 12.76
N ILE A 81 -12.74 -10.53 11.98
CA ILE A 81 -12.20 -10.74 10.63
C ILE A 81 -12.68 -9.65 9.68
N ALA A 82 -13.97 -9.29 9.73
CA ALA A 82 -14.50 -8.18 8.95
C ALA A 82 -13.82 -6.84 9.30
N LEU A 83 -13.49 -6.64 10.59
CA LEU A 83 -12.70 -5.49 11.04
C LEU A 83 -11.29 -5.51 10.43
N ILE A 84 -10.55 -6.62 10.48
CA ILE A 84 -9.23 -6.72 9.83
C ILE A 84 -9.33 -6.39 8.34
N GLN A 85 -10.25 -7.03 7.63
CA GLN A 85 -10.46 -6.83 6.19
C GLN A 85 -10.74 -5.36 5.87
N SER A 86 -11.60 -4.72 6.67
CA SER A 86 -12.01 -3.34 6.47
C SER A 86 -10.88 -2.37 6.83
N PHE A 87 -10.16 -2.59 7.92
CA PHE A 87 -9.03 -1.75 8.32
C PHE A 87 -7.88 -1.78 7.31
N LEU A 88 -7.57 -2.94 6.74
CA LEU A 88 -6.55 -3.06 5.68
C LEU A 88 -6.94 -2.32 4.39
N LEU A 89 -8.24 -2.22 4.07
CA LEU A 89 -8.71 -1.43 2.94
C LEU A 89 -8.77 0.06 3.28
N MET A 90 -9.22 0.40 4.48
CA MET A 90 -9.30 1.78 4.96
C MET A 90 -7.93 2.41 5.16
N SER A 91 -6.88 1.64 5.46
CA SER A 91 -5.51 2.16 5.59
C SER A 91 -4.97 2.77 4.30
N ILE A 92 -5.47 2.33 3.14
CA ILE A 92 -5.11 2.94 1.85
C ILE A 92 -5.61 4.40 1.81
N HIS A 93 -6.63 4.76 2.59
CA HIS A 93 -7.19 6.10 2.64
C HIS A 93 -6.36 7.07 3.50
N GLU A 94 -5.41 7.74 2.85
CA GLU A 94 -4.61 8.81 3.46
C GLU A 94 -4.99 10.20 2.93
N GLU A 95 -6.15 10.70 3.36
CA GLU A 95 -6.63 12.01 2.95
C GLU A 95 -6.57 13.05 4.07
N GLY A 96 -6.17 14.28 3.70
CA GLY A 96 -6.03 15.41 4.62
C GLY A 96 -4.82 15.31 5.57
N ILE A 97 -4.72 16.31 6.46
CA ILE A 97 -3.59 16.47 7.39
C ILE A 97 -3.46 15.27 8.35
N ASN A 98 -4.59 14.68 8.75
CA ASN A 98 -4.64 13.55 9.68
C ASN A 98 -4.63 12.18 8.96
N GLY A 99 -4.64 12.15 7.62
CA GLY A 99 -4.78 10.92 6.84
C GLY A 99 -3.69 9.89 7.14
N SER A 100 -2.43 10.34 7.21
CA SER A 100 -1.30 9.48 7.57
C SER A 100 -1.45 8.88 8.98
N SER A 101 -1.89 9.66 9.97
CA SER A 101 -2.08 9.17 11.34
C SER A 101 -3.19 8.12 11.41
N LEU A 102 -4.31 8.35 10.70
CA LEU A 102 -5.44 7.42 10.65
C LEU A 102 -5.07 6.12 9.92
N SER A 103 -4.37 6.21 8.79
CA SER A 103 -3.87 5.04 8.06
C SER A 103 -3.01 4.14 8.94
N LYS A 104 -2.03 4.73 9.66
CA LYS A 104 -1.20 3.99 10.63
C LYS A 104 -2.06 3.30 11.69
N GLU A 105 -3.02 4.03 12.26
CA GLU A 105 -3.91 3.49 13.29
C GLU A 105 -4.67 2.27 12.78
N TYR A 106 -5.26 2.32 11.57
CA TYR A 106 -5.96 1.19 10.99
C TYR A 106 -5.04 -0.02 10.76
N ILE A 107 -3.81 0.21 10.28
CA ILE A 107 -2.82 -0.85 10.12
C ILE A 107 -2.50 -1.48 11.49
N THR A 108 -2.17 -0.67 12.50
CA THR A 108 -1.88 -1.18 13.85
C THR A 108 -3.06 -1.94 14.45
N ARG A 109 -4.29 -1.47 14.24
CA ARG A 109 -5.51 -2.17 14.70
C ARG A 109 -5.72 -3.49 13.98
N ALA A 110 -5.48 -3.56 12.67
CA ALA A 110 -5.49 -4.81 11.93
C ALA A 110 -4.41 -5.77 12.45
N CYS A 111 -3.19 -5.28 12.68
CA CYS A 111 -2.09 -6.09 13.21
C CYS A 111 -2.39 -6.64 14.61
N ASN A 112 -2.93 -5.81 15.50
CA ASN A 112 -3.37 -6.23 16.84
C ASN A 112 -4.44 -7.32 16.75
N LEU A 113 -5.45 -7.16 15.89
CA LEU A 113 -6.50 -8.16 15.71
C LEU A 113 -5.96 -9.47 15.12
N CYS A 114 -4.95 -9.43 14.24
CA CYS A 114 -4.24 -10.62 13.77
C CYS A 114 -3.57 -11.35 14.94
N GLY A 115 -2.94 -10.63 15.88
CA GLY A 115 -2.38 -11.19 17.10
C GLY A 115 -3.44 -11.78 18.03
N ASP A 116 -4.50 -11.03 18.31
CA ASP A 116 -5.62 -11.44 19.18
C ASP A 116 -6.31 -12.73 18.73
N LEU A 117 -6.39 -12.95 17.40
CA LEU A 117 -6.99 -14.13 16.80
C LEU A 117 -6.01 -15.30 16.63
N GLY A 118 -4.74 -15.11 16.99
CA GLY A 118 -3.69 -16.11 16.76
C GLY A 118 -3.39 -16.36 15.27
N ILE A 119 -3.70 -15.39 14.40
CA ILE A 119 -3.43 -15.52 12.95
C ILE A 119 -1.92 -15.62 12.71
N THR A 120 -1.11 -14.99 13.55
CA THR A 120 0.36 -15.01 13.49
C THR A 120 0.97 -16.39 13.74
N THR A 121 0.23 -17.37 14.26
CA THR A 121 0.71 -18.72 14.61
C THR A 121 -0.06 -19.85 13.92
N LEU A 122 -0.71 -19.57 12.78
CA LEU A 122 -1.59 -20.52 12.08
C LEU A 122 -0.89 -21.70 11.40
N SER A 123 0.44 -21.75 11.35
CA SER A 123 1.15 -22.84 10.69
C SER A 123 0.77 -24.19 11.30
N GLY A 124 0.43 -25.16 10.45
CA GLY A 124 -0.04 -26.50 10.86
C GLY A 124 -1.48 -26.59 11.41
N SER A 125 -2.21 -25.48 11.58
CA SER A 125 -3.64 -25.51 11.95
C SER A 125 -4.55 -25.70 10.72
N ASN A 126 -5.79 -26.15 10.91
CA ASN A 126 -6.82 -26.23 9.85
C ASN A 126 -7.68 -24.94 9.76
N GLY A 127 -7.18 -23.81 10.27
CA GLY A 127 -7.92 -22.55 10.39
C GLY A 127 -8.46 -22.29 11.79
N THR A 128 -8.92 -21.05 12.06
CA THR A 128 -9.50 -20.67 13.35
C THR A 128 -11.03 -20.73 13.31
N ALA A 129 -11.61 -21.45 14.26
CA ALA A 129 -13.00 -21.19 14.63
C ALA A 129 -12.99 -19.90 15.46
N VAL A 130 -13.45 -18.79 14.88
CA VAL A 130 -13.68 -17.57 15.65
C VAL A 130 -14.80 -17.89 16.64
N GLN A 131 -14.44 -18.13 17.89
CA GLN A 131 -15.40 -18.20 18.98
C GLN A 131 -15.83 -16.75 19.26
N ASP A 132 -17.03 -16.38 18.82
CA ASP A 132 -17.74 -15.25 19.41
C ASP A 132 -17.89 -15.53 20.90
N THR A 133 -17.02 -14.93 21.70
CA THR A 133 -17.09 -14.93 23.16
C THR A 133 -18.19 -13.98 23.61
N GLN A 134 -19.43 -14.22 23.18
CA GLN A 134 -20.69 -13.77 23.78
C GLN A 134 -21.88 -14.26 22.93
N HIS A 135 -22.76 -15.06 23.55
CA HIS A 135 -24.04 -15.61 23.05
C HIS A 135 -24.02 -16.96 22.30
N ARG A 136 -24.53 -17.99 23.00
CA ARG A 136 -24.77 -19.39 22.59
C ARG A 136 -25.73 -19.62 21.40
N VAL A 137 -26.00 -18.61 20.57
CA VAL A 137 -27.06 -18.68 19.53
C VAL A 137 -26.56 -18.39 18.12
N TYR A 138 -25.34 -17.89 17.93
CA TYR A 138 -24.84 -17.54 16.61
C TYR A 138 -24.00 -18.66 15.99
N LYS A 139 -24.31 -18.99 14.72
CA LYS A 139 -23.56 -19.95 13.89
C LYS A 139 -22.08 -19.63 13.96
N LYS A 140 -21.24 -20.59 14.36
CA LYS A 140 -19.78 -20.49 14.22
C LYS A 140 -19.47 -20.16 12.77
N LEU A 141 -18.95 -18.96 12.51
CA LEU A 141 -18.37 -18.59 11.23
C LEU A 141 -16.99 -19.23 11.18
N TYR A 142 -16.84 -20.20 10.27
CA TYR A 142 -15.55 -20.79 9.95
C TYR A 142 -14.96 -19.98 8.80
N TYR A 143 -13.76 -19.47 9.02
CA TYR A 143 -12.97 -18.82 7.96
C TYR A 143 -11.97 -19.83 7.43
N ASP A 144 -11.83 -19.88 6.11
CA ASP A 144 -10.80 -20.71 5.48
C ASP A 144 -9.41 -20.25 5.96
N LYS A 145 -8.53 -21.21 6.20
CA LYS A 145 -7.12 -20.92 6.47
C LYS A 145 -6.49 -20.06 5.37
N SER A 146 -6.89 -20.26 4.11
CA SER A 146 -6.41 -19.47 2.97
C SER A 146 -6.69 -17.97 3.14
N ILE A 147 -7.89 -17.57 3.56
CA ILE A 147 -8.18 -16.15 3.79
C ILE A 147 -7.38 -15.60 4.97
N LEU A 148 -7.23 -16.35 6.06
CA LEU A 148 -6.49 -15.90 7.24
C LEU A 148 -5.00 -15.67 6.94
N ILE A 149 -4.37 -16.58 6.19
CA ILE A 149 -2.98 -16.44 5.72
C ILE A 149 -2.83 -15.18 4.88
N ARG A 150 -3.74 -14.94 3.93
CA ARG A 150 -3.72 -13.73 3.11
C ARG A 150 -3.84 -12.45 3.93
N LEU A 151 -4.76 -12.41 4.90
CA LEU A 151 -4.95 -11.23 5.74
C LEU A 151 -3.69 -10.87 6.53
N PHE A 152 -2.98 -11.87 7.06
CA PHE A 152 -1.69 -11.65 7.70
C PHE A 152 -0.66 -11.08 6.73
N TRP A 153 -0.50 -11.68 5.55
CA TRP A 153 0.54 -11.23 4.61
C TRP A 153 0.27 -9.83 4.07
N ILE A 154 -1.00 -9.46 3.89
CA ILE A 154 -1.40 -8.10 3.54
C ILE A 154 -1.16 -7.14 4.71
N SER A 155 -1.48 -7.53 5.95
CA SER A 155 -1.20 -6.69 7.12
C SER A 155 0.29 -6.47 7.33
N TYR A 156 1.11 -7.51 7.12
CA TYR A 156 2.57 -7.41 7.09
C TYR A 156 3.05 -6.42 6.03
N ALA A 157 2.61 -6.58 4.77
CA ALA A 157 3.01 -5.67 3.69
C ALA A 157 2.63 -4.21 3.99
N CYS A 158 1.40 -3.97 4.50
CA CYS A 158 0.96 -2.64 4.90
C CYS A 158 1.78 -2.07 6.05
N ASP A 159 2.14 -2.88 7.04
CA ASP A 159 2.99 -2.49 8.16
C ASP A 159 4.35 -1.99 7.69
N ILE A 160 5.01 -2.74 6.79
CA ILE A 160 6.31 -2.34 6.24
C ILE A 160 6.20 -1.09 5.36
N LEU A 161 5.20 -1.02 4.48
CA LEU A 161 4.98 0.16 3.65
C LEU A 161 4.77 1.41 4.52
N SER A 162 3.93 1.31 5.54
CA SER A 162 3.65 2.40 6.48
C SER A 162 4.89 2.83 7.26
N ALA A 163 5.75 1.89 7.66
CA ALA A 163 7.05 2.22 8.27
C ALA A 163 7.94 3.03 7.31
N SER A 164 7.94 2.70 6.01
CA SER A 164 8.73 3.43 5.01
C SER A 164 8.19 4.82 4.68
N THR A 165 6.88 4.97 4.50
CA THR A 165 6.27 6.24 4.07
C THR A 165 6.19 7.22 5.23
N HIS A 166 6.06 6.70 6.46
CA HIS A 166 5.73 7.53 7.61
C HIS A 166 6.74 7.51 8.75
N ALA A 167 7.91 6.89 8.53
CA ALA A 167 9.01 6.82 9.49
C ALA A 167 8.58 6.31 10.88
N ARG A 168 7.73 5.28 10.90
CA ARG A 168 7.31 4.62 12.16
C ARG A 168 8.02 3.29 12.34
N GLU A 169 7.95 2.78 13.56
CA GLU A 169 8.43 1.45 13.90
C GLU A 169 7.55 0.38 13.22
N VAL A 170 8.19 -0.70 12.79
CA VAL A 170 7.52 -1.90 12.24
C VAL A 170 6.87 -2.65 13.40
N TYR A 171 5.61 -3.04 13.24
CA TYR A 171 4.86 -3.75 14.26
C TYR A 171 5.28 -5.22 14.37
N TYR A 172 5.35 -5.92 13.22
CA TYR A 172 5.66 -7.35 13.24
C TYR A 172 7.14 -7.63 13.46
N ASN A 173 7.43 -8.39 14.50
CA ASN A 173 8.72 -9.07 14.64
C ASN A 173 8.61 -10.47 14.02
N MET A 174 9.23 -10.69 12.86
CA MET A 174 9.12 -11.97 12.14
C MET A 174 9.73 -13.16 12.92
N ASN A 175 10.53 -12.92 13.96
CA ASN A 175 11.01 -13.98 14.85
C ASN A 175 9.89 -14.59 15.71
N ASP A 176 8.78 -13.87 15.90
CA ASP A 176 7.63 -14.27 16.72
C ASP A 176 6.44 -14.76 15.86
N VAL A 177 6.63 -14.86 14.53
CA VAL A 177 5.59 -15.23 13.57
C VAL A 177 5.82 -16.65 13.05
N PHE A 178 4.77 -17.47 13.11
CA PHE A 178 4.76 -18.86 12.63
C PHE A 178 3.53 -19.08 11.72
N ILE A 179 3.62 -18.60 10.48
CA ILE A 179 2.53 -18.69 9.50
C ILE A 179 3.02 -19.32 8.21
N ASP A 180 2.12 -20.02 7.51
CA ASP A 180 2.41 -20.60 6.21
C ASP A 180 2.58 -19.51 5.14
N ASP A 181 3.32 -19.83 4.08
CA ASP A 181 3.53 -18.94 2.94
C ASP A 181 2.21 -18.57 2.25
N VAL A 182 2.24 -17.46 1.51
CA VAL A 182 1.11 -17.02 0.69
C VAL A 182 0.69 -18.16 -0.28
N PRO A 183 -0.62 -18.47 -0.42
CA PRO A 183 -1.09 -19.49 -1.35
C PRO A 183 -0.67 -19.16 -2.80
N LYS A 184 -0.22 -20.19 -3.54
CA LYS A 184 0.33 -20.06 -4.91
C LYS A 184 -0.64 -19.44 -5.93
N GLU A 185 -1.94 -19.47 -5.65
CA GLU A 185 -2.99 -18.87 -6.48
C GLU A 185 -3.01 -17.33 -6.43
N PHE A 186 -2.22 -16.69 -5.56
CA PHE A 186 -2.06 -15.24 -5.46
C PHE A 186 -0.63 -14.78 -5.82
N PRO A 187 -0.18 -14.94 -7.08
CA PRO A 187 1.19 -14.61 -7.47
C PRO A 187 1.52 -13.13 -7.26
N GLU A 188 0.57 -12.21 -7.45
CA GLU A 188 0.73 -10.79 -7.18
C GLU A 188 1.00 -10.50 -5.69
N LEU A 189 0.29 -11.16 -4.78
CA LEU A 189 0.50 -11.02 -3.34
C LEU A 189 1.86 -11.59 -2.92
N ILE A 190 2.27 -12.74 -3.47
CA ILE A 190 3.61 -13.31 -3.24
C ILE A 190 4.68 -12.27 -3.56
N LYS A 191 4.59 -11.65 -4.75
CA LYS A 191 5.55 -10.62 -5.16
C LYS A 191 5.47 -9.34 -4.33
N PHE A 192 4.28 -8.97 -3.88
CA PHE A 192 4.12 -7.84 -2.98
C PHE A 192 4.77 -8.10 -1.61
N VAL A 193 4.66 -9.31 -1.07
CA VAL A 193 5.33 -9.72 0.18
C VAL A 193 6.84 -9.78 0.01
N GLU A 194 7.34 -10.31 -1.11
CA GLU A 194 8.78 -10.32 -1.44
C GLU A 194 9.35 -8.88 -1.45
N LEU A 195 8.69 -7.94 -2.13
CA LEU A 195 9.09 -6.53 -2.17
C LEU A 195 8.99 -5.87 -0.78
N SER A 196 7.95 -6.19 -0.02
CA SER A 196 7.81 -5.69 1.37
C SER A 196 8.94 -6.22 2.25
N THR A 197 9.39 -7.45 2.04
CA THR A 197 10.53 -8.04 2.77
C THR A 197 11.84 -7.35 2.40
N LEU A 198 12.07 -7.06 1.12
CA LEU A 198 13.22 -6.26 0.68
C LEU A 198 13.20 -4.86 1.32
N LEU A 199 12.04 -4.19 1.33
CA LEU A 199 11.89 -2.90 1.98
C LEU A 199 12.18 -2.95 3.48
N TYR A 200 11.71 -3.99 4.18
CA TYR A 200 12.01 -4.20 5.60
C TYR A 200 13.52 -4.31 5.84
N ARG A 201 14.24 -5.06 4.99
CA ARG A 201 15.70 -5.21 5.07
C ARG A 201 16.40 -3.86 4.81
N THR A 202 15.96 -3.09 3.82
CA THR A 202 16.49 -1.73 3.55
C THR A 202 16.28 -0.79 4.75
N LEU A 203 15.08 -0.76 5.33
CA LEU A 203 14.79 0.04 6.53
C LEU A 203 15.65 -0.40 7.71
N GLY A 204 15.79 -1.71 7.90
CA GLY A 204 16.59 -2.31 8.97
C GLY A 204 18.08 -2.00 8.84
N SER A 205 18.63 -2.02 7.63
CA SER A 205 20.06 -1.79 7.39
C SER A 205 20.45 -0.32 7.46
N HIS A 206 19.65 0.60 6.91
CA HIS A 206 20.05 2.01 6.74
C HIS A 206 19.33 3.00 7.64
N TYR A 207 18.04 2.77 7.92
CA TYR A 207 17.16 3.77 8.56
C TYR A 207 17.00 3.57 10.07
N ARG A 208 17.44 2.44 10.62
CA ARG A 208 17.55 2.27 12.08
C ARG A 208 18.73 3.09 12.65
N PRO A 209 18.65 3.52 13.93
CA PRO A 209 19.79 4.09 14.63
C PRO A 209 21.00 3.17 14.53
N HIS A 210 22.21 3.73 14.44
CA HIS A 210 23.44 2.98 14.14
C HIS A 210 23.61 1.68 14.97
N LYS A 211 23.23 1.71 16.26
CA LYS A 211 23.31 0.55 17.18
C LYS A 211 22.32 -0.59 16.90
N GLY A 212 21.25 -0.34 16.15
CA GLY A 212 20.18 -1.30 15.86
C GLY A 212 20.07 -1.69 14.39
N ARG A 213 21.07 -1.31 13.57
CA ARG A 213 21.08 -1.62 12.14
C ARG A 213 21.32 -3.11 11.91
N ILE A 214 20.60 -3.66 10.93
CA ILE A 214 20.80 -5.03 10.46
C ILE A 214 22.00 -5.04 9.53
N ILE A 215 22.96 -5.92 9.80
CA ILE A 215 24.08 -6.18 8.88
C ILE A 215 23.58 -7.17 7.82
N ASP A 216 23.43 -6.69 6.59
CA ASP A 216 22.89 -7.48 5.48
C ASP A 216 23.73 -7.26 4.23
N GLU A 217 24.81 -8.03 4.11
CA GLU A 217 25.76 -7.95 2.99
C GLU A 217 25.15 -8.36 1.64
N LYS A 218 23.99 -9.04 1.66
CA LYS A 218 23.32 -9.52 0.45
C LYS A 218 22.27 -8.56 -0.07
N LEU A 219 21.84 -7.57 0.73
CA LEU A 219 20.73 -6.68 0.40
C LEU A 219 20.89 -6.02 -0.98
N PHE A 220 22.04 -5.42 -1.24
CA PHE A 220 22.30 -4.72 -2.50
C PHE A 220 22.21 -5.67 -3.70
N THR A 221 22.86 -6.83 -3.61
CA THR A 221 22.82 -7.89 -4.63
C THR A 221 21.41 -8.42 -4.85
N ASP A 222 20.63 -8.62 -3.78
CA ASP A 222 19.25 -9.11 -3.86
C ASP A 222 18.32 -8.07 -4.49
N ILE A 223 18.51 -6.78 -4.20
CA ILE A 223 17.77 -5.69 -4.86
C ILE A 223 18.11 -5.67 -6.34
N GLN A 224 19.38 -5.70 -6.74
CA GLN A 224 19.78 -5.64 -8.15
C GLN A 224 19.31 -6.86 -8.95
N ASN A 225 19.30 -8.04 -8.34
CA ASN A 225 18.90 -9.28 -8.99
C ASN A 225 17.40 -9.59 -8.85
N TRP A 226 16.63 -8.73 -8.19
CA TRP A 226 15.20 -8.95 -8.07
C TRP A 226 14.56 -8.89 -9.45
N ASN A 227 13.88 -9.97 -9.80
CA ASN A 227 13.13 -10.09 -11.03
C ASN A 227 11.81 -10.78 -10.74
N SER A 228 10.76 -10.41 -11.48
CA SER A 228 9.43 -10.96 -11.32
C SER A 228 8.92 -11.47 -12.67
N LEU A 229 8.41 -12.70 -12.68
CA LEU A 229 7.64 -13.23 -13.80
C LEU A 229 6.27 -12.52 -13.93
N VAL A 230 5.79 -11.91 -12.84
CA VAL A 230 4.59 -11.08 -12.84
C VAL A 230 5.01 -9.67 -13.26
N ASP A 231 4.83 -9.36 -14.54
CA ASP A 231 5.03 -8.01 -15.06
C ASP A 231 3.78 -7.16 -14.75
N HIS A 232 3.83 -6.44 -13.64
CA HIS A 232 2.73 -5.58 -13.22
C HIS A 232 3.21 -4.17 -12.84
N PRO A 233 2.60 -3.08 -13.37
CA PRO A 233 3.10 -1.71 -13.14
C PRO A 233 3.14 -1.28 -11.66
N TRP A 234 2.20 -1.74 -10.84
CA TRP A 234 2.24 -1.50 -9.38
C TRP A 234 3.49 -2.10 -8.72
N LEU A 235 3.87 -3.33 -9.08
CA LEU A 235 5.06 -3.98 -8.52
C LEU A 235 6.34 -3.28 -9.02
N LYS A 236 6.37 -2.86 -10.29
CA LYS A 236 7.45 -2.03 -10.84
C LYS A 236 7.62 -0.72 -10.08
N LEU A 237 6.52 -0.01 -9.81
CA LEU A 237 6.53 1.23 -9.04
C LEU A 237 7.09 1.01 -7.63
N LEU A 238 6.62 -0.04 -6.93
CA LEU A 238 7.09 -0.37 -5.59
C LEU A 238 8.58 -0.77 -5.58
N TYR A 239 9.01 -1.56 -6.56
CA TYR A 239 10.41 -1.94 -6.71
C TYR A 239 11.30 -0.70 -6.95
N SER A 240 10.94 0.18 -7.88
CA SER A 240 11.67 1.43 -8.11
C SER A 240 11.71 2.32 -6.86
N TYR A 241 10.63 2.37 -6.08
CA TYR A 241 10.61 3.06 -4.79
C TYR A 241 11.64 2.48 -3.80
N ILE A 242 11.73 1.14 -3.68
CA ILE A 242 12.71 0.47 -2.82
C ILE A 242 14.14 0.76 -3.30
N CYS A 243 14.39 0.65 -4.61
CA CYS A 243 15.69 1.00 -5.20
C CYS A 243 16.08 2.44 -4.88
N MET A 244 15.18 3.41 -5.05
CA MET A 244 15.46 4.80 -4.73
C MET A 244 15.76 5.02 -3.24
N ILE A 245 15.02 4.38 -2.34
CA ILE A 245 15.28 4.45 -0.88
C ILE A 245 16.67 3.91 -0.54
N ASN A 246 17.06 2.80 -1.16
CA ASN A 246 18.35 2.16 -0.95
C ASN A 246 19.50 3.02 -1.51
N LEU A 247 19.41 3.39 -2.79
CA LEU A 247 20.43 4.18 -3.49
C LEU A 247 20.61 5.57 -2.85
N ARG A 248 19.54 6.19 -2.35
CA ARG A 248 19.62 7.47 -1.62
C ARG A 248 20.59 7.42 -0.45
N CYS A 249 20.73 6.28 0.23
CA CYS A 249 21.65 6.14 1.36
C CYS A 249 23.13 6.13 0.96
N GLU A 250 23.42 5.90 -0.32
CA GLU A 250 24.77 5.89 -0.90
C GLU A 250 25.12 7.23 -1.55
N VAL A 251 24.16 8.16 -1.68
CA VAL A 251 24.40 9.47 -2.27
C VAL A 251 25.27 10.31 -1.35
N ASP A 252 26.52 10.48 -1.75
CA ASP A 252 27.42 11.49 -1.21
C ASP A 252 27.37 12.74 -2.12
N PRO A 253 26.85 13.87 -1.62
CA PRO A 253 26.73 15.10 -2.39
C PRO A 253 28.09 15.71 -2.78
N ILE A 254 29.22 15.23 -2.23
CA ILE A 254 30.56 15.70 -2.57
C ILE A 254 31.14 14.91 -3.74
N THR A 255 31.07 13.58 -3.70
CA THR A 255 31.72 12.72 -4.70
C THR A 255 30.84 12.47 -5.92
N LEU A 256 29.51 12.43 -5.77
CA LEU A 256 28.54 12.25 -6.85
C LEU A 256 28.96 11.16 -7.86
N ASP A 257 29.09 9.92 -7.38
CA ASP A 257 29.49 8.77 -8.20
C ASP A 257 28.61 8.64 -9.47
N PRO A 258 29.19 8.70 -10.69
CA PRO A 258 28.45 8.57 -11.94
C PRO A 258 27.64 7.28 -12.05
N GLN A 259 28.11 6.16 -11.50
CA GLN A 259 27.38 4.88 -11.57
C GLN A 259 26.10 4.92 -10.73
N LEU A 260 26.18 5.53 -9.55
CA LEU A 260 25.04 5.76 -8.67
C LEU A 260 24.02 6.70 -9.31
N ILE A 261 24.48 7.80 -9.91
CA ILE A 261 23.62 8.76 -10.60
C ILE A 261 22.87 8.09 -11.74
N ASN A 262 23.56 7.34 -12.59
CA ASN A 262 22.94 6.60 -13.68
C ASN A 262 21.91 5.58 -13.16
N SER A 263 22.21 4.88 -12.06
CA SER A 263 21.29 3.96 -11.42
C SER A 263 20.02 4.66 -10.90
N LEU A 264 20.16 5.86 -10.33
CA LEU A 264 19.05 6.69 -9.90
C LEU A 264 18.21 7.19 -11.08
N GLN A 265 18.83 7.67 -12.16
CA GLN A 265 18.14 8.14 -13.37
C GLN A 265 17.26 7.03 -13.98
N ILE A 266 17.77 5.79 -14.07
CA ILE A 266 16.98 4.63 -14.50
C ILE A 266 15.71 4.47 -13.66
N GLN A 267 15.82 4.63 -12.33
CA GLN A 267 14.64 4.52 -11.45
C GLN A 267 13.69 5.71 -11.59
N PHE A 268 14.21 6.92 -11.86
CA PHE A 268 13.37 8.09 -12.10
C PHE A 268 12.54 7.91 -13.36
N ASP A 269 13.15 7.41 -14.44
CA ASP A 269 12.47 7.11 -15.69
C ASP A 269 11.46 5.98 -15.51
N ASN A 270 11.82 4.92 -14.77
CA ASN A 270 10.88 3.84 -14.44
C ASN A 270 9.64 4.38 -13.75
N VAL A 271 9.80 5.24 -12.73
CA VAL A 271 8.69 5.89 -12.03
C VAL A 271 7.89 6.78 -12.99
N ALA A 272 8.54 7.67 -13.74
CA ALA A 272 7.85 8.62 -14.63
C ALA A 272 6.98 7.92 -15.70
N ASN A 273 7.39 6.72 -16.12
CA ASN A 273 6.73 5.93 -17.16
C ASN A 273 5.66 4.94 -16.64
N ILE A 274 5.44 4.84 -15.32
CA ILE A 274 4.34 4.03 -14.77
C ILE A 274 2.98 4.58 -15.23
N ASP A 275 2.03 3.69 -15.51
CA ASP A 275 0.65 4.04 -15.83
C ASP A 275 0.05 4.91 -14.71
N PRO A 276 -0.50 6.11 -15.04
CA PRO A 276 -1.10 7.07 -14.11
C PRO A 276 -2.07 6.47 -13.10
N PHE A 277 -2.78 5.41 -13.48
CA PHE A 277 -3.71 4.70 -12.60
C PHE A 277 -3.06 4.28 -11.29
N TRP A 278 -1.83 3.76 -11.32
CA TRP A 278 -1.20 3.15 -10.14
C TRP A 278 -0.71 4.16 -9.12
N PHE A 279 -0.56 5.43 -9.49
CA PHE A 279 -0.32 6.50 -8.54
C PHE A 279 -1.56 6.87 -7.71
N LYS A 280 -2.76 6.52 -8.20
CA LYS A 280 -4.02 6.72 -7.47
C LYS A 280 -4.24 5.61 -6.44
N PHE A 281 -3.65 4.44 -6.65
CA PHE A 281 -3.95 3.25 -5.87
C PHE A 281 -3.51 3.37 -4.40
N HIS A 282 -2.27 3.79 -4.15
CA HIS A 282 -1.69 3.84 -2.80
C HIS A 282 -0.74 5.04 -2.67
N ILE A 283 -0.59 5.58 -1.45
CA ILE A 283 0.19 6.80 -1.19
C ILE A 283 1.67 6.67 -1.59
N VAL A 284 2.20 5.44 -1.62
CA VAL A 284 3.55 5.13 -2.10
C VAL A 284 3.80 5.72 -3.49
N GLY A 285 2.81 5.74 -4.39
CA GLY A 285 2.97 6.36 -5.69
C GLY A 285 3.29 7.86 -5.60
N VAL A 286 2.60 8.59 -4.71
CA VAL A 286 2.92 10.00 -4.45
C VAL A 286 4.29 10.14 -3.79
N HIS A 287 4.65 9.28 -2.83
CA HIS A 287 5.98 9.26 -2.23
C HIS A 287 7.08 9.04 -3.27
N SER A 288 6.92 8.11 -4.22
CA SER A 288 7.88 7.89 -5.30
C SER A 288 8.13 9.16 -6.11
N LEU A 289 7.06 9.88 -6.50
CA LEU A 289 7.18 11.16 -7.22
C LEU A 289 7.94 12.22 -6.39
N LEU A 290 7.66 12.30 -5.09
CA LEU A 290 8.36 13.24 -4.18
C LEU A 290 9.83 12.86 -3.96
N HIS A 291 10.16 11.56 -3.91
CA HIS A 291 11.54 11.09 -3.84
C HIS A 291 12.32 11.46 -5.09
N VAL A 292 11.75 11.25 -6.29
CA VAL A 292 12.36 11.70 -7.55
C VAL A 292 12.62 13.20 -7.50
N THR A 293 11.60 14.00 -7.14
CA THR A 293 11.73 15.47 -7.04
C THR A 293 12.84 15.88 -6.07
N SER A 294 12.88 15.28 -4.87
CA SER A 294 13.89 15.58 -3.86
C SER A 294 15.30 15.22 -4.30
N LEU A 295 15.47 14.12 -5.04
CA LEU A 295 16.78 13.67 -5.50
C LEU A 295 17.25 14.48 -6.72
N LEU A 296 16.37 14.81 -7.65
CA LEU A 296 16.69 15.72 -8.76
C LEU A 296 17.16 17.09 -8.25
N ASN A 297 16.48 17.64 -7.23
CA ASN A 297 16.90 18.88 -6.60
C ASN A 297 18.29 18.81 -5.95
N LEU A 298 18.71 17.62 -5.49
CA LEU A 298 20.05 17.40 -4.94
C LEU A 298 21.12 17.28 -6.02
N LEU A 299 20.79 16.63 -7.15
CA LEU A 299 21.72 16.39 -8.26
C LEU A 299 21.93 17.60 -9.17
N GLY A 300 21.03 18.59 -9.11
CA GLY A 300 21.09 19.81 -9.92
C GLY A 300 20.40 19.69 -11.28
N ASN A 301 20.34 20.81 -12.01
CA ASN A 301 19.58 20.93 -13.26
C ASN A 301 20.47 20.59 -14.47
N ASN A 302 20.20 19.46 -15.11
CA ASN A 302 20.65 19.13 -16.47
C ASN A 302 19.40 18.94 -17.38
N ASP A 303 19.55 18.98 -18.70
CA ASP A 303 18.43 18.89 -19.64
C ASP A 303 17.58 17.60 -19.47
N GLU A 304 18.23 16.46 -19.21
CA GLU A 304 17.54 15.19 -18.91
C GLU A 304 16.68 15.30 -17.65
N ASN A 305 17.20 15.96 -16.62
CA ASN A 305 16.49 16.18 -15.38
C ASN A 305 15.27 17.08 -15.61
N LEU A 306 15.30 18.00 -16.57
CA LEU A 306 14.19 18.90 -16.87
C LEU A 306 12.97 18.15 -17.45
N ASP A 307 13.17 17.22 -18.39
CA ASP A 307 12.06 16.43 -18.96
C ASP A 307 11.41 15.56 -17.87
N THR A 308 12.21 14.86 -17.09
CA THR A 308 11.71 14.04 -15.98
C THR A 308 11.01 14.91 -14.94
N ASN A 309 11.56 16.07 -14.57
CA ASN A 309 10.92 16.98 -13.62
C ASN A 309 9.56 17.49 -14.14
N ASN A 310 9.44 17.79 -15.43
CA ASN A 310 8.18 18.19 -16.06
C ASN A 310 7.14 17.06 -16.05
N LYS A 311 7.54 15.82 -16.34
CA LYS A 311 6.66 14.64 -16.24
C LYS A 311 6.16 14.44 -14.81
N ILE A 312 7.07 14.49 -13.83
CA ILE A 312 6.72 14.34 -12.41
C ILE A 312 5.77 15.44 -11.95
N LYS A 313 6.04 16.70 -12.33
CA LYS A 313 5.14 17.83 -12.04
C LYS A 313 3.75 17.60 -12.61
N THR A 314 3.65 17.21 -13.88
CA THR A 314 2.37 16.91 -14.54
C THR A 314 1.62 15.80 -13.78
N ARG A 315 2.31 14.73 -13.37
CA ARG A 315 1.70 13.65 -12.57
C ARG A 315 1.18 14.15 -11.22
N LEU A 316 1.91 15.00 -10.53
CA LEU A 316 1.44 15.59 -9.27
C LEU A 316 0.25 16.53 -9.48
N GLU A 317 0.19 17.25 -10.61
CA GLU A 317 -0.96 18.07 -11.01
C GLU A 317 -2.21 17.21 -11.25
N ASP A 318 -2.08 16.06 -11.91
CA ASP A 318 -3.18 15.11 -12.13
C ASP A 318 -3.70 14.50 -10.80
N LEU A 319 -2.82 14.36 -9.81
CA LEU A 319 -3.11 13.71 -8.53
C LEU A 319 -3.57 14.68 -7.44
N LYS A 320 -3.44 16.00 -7.62
CA LYS A 320 -3.74 16.99 -6.57
C LYS A 320 -5.19 16.95 -6.08
N GLU A 321 -6.11 16.56 -6.97
CA GLU A 321 -7.55 16.41 -6.67
C GLU A 321 -7.90 15.01 -6.12
N ILE A 322 -6.90 14.15 -5.91
CA ILE A 322 -7.05 12.79 -5.37
C ILE A 322 -6.32 12.65 -4.04
N TRP A 323 -5.12 13.22 -3.96
CA TRP A 323 -4.23 13.14 -2.82
C TRP A 323 -3.84 14.52 -2.31
N TRP A 324 -4.19 14.83 -1.06
CA TRP A 324 -3.70 16.04 -0.40
C TRP A 324 -2.17 16.16 -0.42
N LEU A 325 -1.44 15.04 -0.28
CA LEU A 325 0.03 15.03 -0.33
C LEU A 325 0.58 15.46 -1.69
N ALA A 326 -0.09 15.10 -2.80
CA ALA A 326 0.33 15.54 -4.14
C ALA A 326 0.17 17.06 -4.29
N ALA A 327 -0.96 17.61 -3.82
CA ALA A 327 -1.19 19.05 -3.80
C ALA A 327 -0.15 19.81 -2.95
N SER A 328 0.23 19.26 -1.80
CA SER A 328 1.31 19.79 -0.97
C SER A 328 2.68 19.68 -1.64
N GLY A 329 2.94 18.57 -2.33
CA GLY A 329 4.17 18.28 -3.07
C GLY A 329 4.44 19.25 -4.22
N LEU A 330 3.40 19.71 -4.92
CA LEU A 330 3.52 20.71 -5.98
C LEU A 330 4.18 22.01 -5.51
N LYS A 331 4.10 22.35 -4.22
CA LYS A 331 4.77 23.52 -3.65
C LYS A 331 6.30 23.41 -3.71
N LEU A 332 6.87 22.22 -3.87
CA LEU A 332 8.31 22.01 -4.05
C LEU A 332 8.83 22.53 -5.40
N PHE A 333 7.94 22.69 -6.40
CA PHE A 333 8.26 23.23 -7.71
C PHE A 333 8.05 24.75 -7.80
N GLY A 334 7.50 25.38 -6.76
CA GLY A 334 7.14 26.80 -6.72
C GLY A 334 8.15 27.69 -5.99
N LYS A 335 9.40 27.23 -5.87
CA LYS A 335 10.56 28.03 -5.44
C LYS A 335 11.45 28.24 -6.65
#